data_AF-A0AAW8JJF6-F1
#
_entry.id   AF-A0AAW8JJF6-F1
#
_cell.length_a   1.000
_cell.length_b   1.000
_cell.length_c   1.000
_cell.angle_alpha   90.00
_cell.angle_beta   90.00
_cell.angle_gamma   90.00
#
_symmetry.space_group_name_H-M   'P 1'
#
loop_
_entity.id
_entity.type
_entity.pdbx_description
1 polymer ?
#
loop_
_entity_poly.entity_id
_entity_poly.type
_entity_poly.pdbx_seq_one_letter_code
_entity_poly.pdbx_strand_id
1 'polypeptide(L)'
;MKKLLQGAVLPFVIFSSGMLLLGCDQAREPHDDAAQIEQRSDRASDQTSQDRSSVETEASSRTDLKSGNMFYIARDVADMQLKTGDYVKKLEQTQNDLQQALDQKDQKQLQKTAQDLREQLQNFDRALNALNLKSQEVDSIRSEVLKANKQMLNSSFLNGEIDLSKVNFDKIQKQMNTIQRDMLQLAAMLIPSSSEEDNQNDADR
;
A
#
# COMPACT_ATOMS: atom_id res chain seq x y z
N MET A 1 33.21 16.82 -44.15
CA MET A 1 34.07 15.75 -44.68
C MET A 1 34.53 14.87 -43.52
N LYS A 2 34.54 13.53 -43.71
CA LYS A 2 35.06 12.43 -42.84
C LYS A 2 34.25 12.19 -41.55
N LYS A 3 33.36 11.20 -41.41
CA LYS A 3 33.42 9.72 -41.55
C LYS A 3 34.57 9.07 -40.77
N LEU A 4 34.25 8.40 -39.66
CA LEU A 4 34.95 7.22 -39.12
C LEU A 4 33.87 6.28 -38.53
N LEU A 5 33.54 5.22 -39.29
CA LEU A 5 33.72 3.79 -38.95
C LEU A 5 32.71 3.29 -37.90
N GLN A 6 31.60 2.64 -38.28
CA GLN A 6 31.49 1.24 -38.74
C GLN A 6 32.26 0.24 -37.87
N GLY A 7 31.52 -0.66 -37.21
CA GLY A 7 31.96 -2.02 -36.93
C GLY A 7 31.87 -2.47 -35.47
N ALA A 8 30.74 -3.05 -35.08
CA ALA A 8 30.72 -4.20 -34.17
C ALA A 8 29.40 -4.96 -34.36
N VAL A 9 29.53 -6.16 -34.89
CA VAL A 9 28.47 -7.13 -35.20
C VAL A 9 28.51 -8.20 -34.09
N LEU A 10 27.42 -8.31 -33.31
CA LEU A 10 26.86 -9.51 -32.63
C LEU A 10 27.77 -10.30 -31.63
N PRO A 11 27.26 -11.14 -30.68
CA PRO A 11 26.06 -11.97 -30.82
C PRO A 11 25.10 -12.13 -29.62
N PHE A 12 23.95 -12.71 -29.98
CA PHE A 12 22.95 -13.39 -29.16
C PHE A 12 23.50 -14.08 -27.90
N VAL A 13 22.86 -13.81 -26.77
CA VAL A 13 22.73 -14.79 -25.68
C VAL A 13 21.25 -15.05 -25.47
N ILE A 14 20.73 -16.02 -26.22
CA ILE A 14 19.52 -16.74 -25.84
C ILE A 14 19.95 -17.66 -24.71
N PHE A 15 19.58 -17.36 -23.47
CA PHE A 15 19.67 -18.35 -22.39
C PHE A 15 18.28 -18.96 -22.17
N SER A 16 18.18 -20.17 -22.69
CA SER A 16 17.07 -21.11 -22.61
C SER A 16 16.79 -21.57 -21.19
N SER A 17 15.49 -21.60 -20.87
CA SER A 17 14.75 -22.62 -20.10
C SER A 17 15.30 -23.17 -18.78
N GLY A 18 14.49 -23.01 -17.73
CA GLY A 18 14.50 -23.86 -16.54
C GLY A 18 13.14 -23.88 -15.87
N MET A 19 12.20 -24.65 -16.45
CA MET A 19 10.97 -25.07 -15.76
C MET A 19 11.34 -26.22 -14.81
N LEU A 20 11.15 -26.04 -13.50
CA LEU A 20 10.87 -27.15 -12.58
C LEU A 20 9.86 -26.68 -11.54
N LEU A 21 8.60 -27.02 -11.81
CA LEU A 21 7.52 -27.11 -10.85
C LEU A 21 7.83 -28.26 -9.89
N LEU A 22 8.06 -27.95 -8.61
CA LEU A 22 7.90 -28.89 -7.51
C LEU A 22 6.97 -28.23 -6.50
N GLY A 23 5.67 -28.29 -6.82
CA GLY A 23 4.65 -28.19 -5.80
C GLY A 23 4.73 -29.42 -4.92
N CYS A 24 5.06 -29.24 -3.64
CA CYS A 24 4.87 -30.28 -2.63
C CYS A 24 3.37 -30.35 -2.32
N ASP A 25 2.66 -31.15 -3.12
CA ASP A 25 1.41 -31.78 -2.73
C ASP A 25 1.75 -32.88 -1.71
N GLN A 26 1.22 -32.77 -0.49
CA GLN A 26 1.08 -33.93 0.37
C GLN A 26 -0.28 -33.90 1.03
N ALA A 27 -1.29 -34.31 0.25
CA ALA A 27 -2.53 -34.82 0.80
C ALA A 27 -2.26 -36.16 1.52
N ARG A 28 -2.65 -36.24 2.80
CA ARG A 28 -3.01 -37.49 3.47
C ARG A 28 -3.98 -37.21 4.63
N GLU A 29 -5.28 -37.36 4.35
CA GLU A 29 -6.31 -37.78 5.32
C GLU A 29 -6.12 -39.28 5.67
N PRO A 30 -6.95 -39.95 6.52
CA PRO A 30 -8.06 -39.52 7.40
C PRO A 30 -7.96 -40.12 8.84
N HIS A 31 -8.78 -39.68 9.81
CA HIS A 31 -9.70 -40.59 10.54
C HIS A 31 -10.66 -39.83 11.45
N ASP A 32 -11.91 -40.27 11.39
CA ASP A 32 -13.07 -39.91 12.19
C ASP A 32 -12.86 -40.07 13.71
N ASP A 33 -13.52 -39.25 14.51
CA ASP A 33 -14.41 -39.80 15.54
C ASP A 33 -15.48 -38.79 15.97
N ALA A 34 -16.71 -39.29 15.99
CA ALA A 34 -17.93 -38.57 16.22
C ALA A 34 -18.20 -38.32 17.72
N ALA A 35 -18.83 -37.18 17.99
CA ALA A 35 -19.92 -36.94 18.95
C ALA A 35 -19.94 -37.74 20.26
N GLN A 36 -19.73 -37.05 21.39
CA GLN A 36 -20.45 -37.33 22.65
C GLN A 36 -20.81 -36.02 23.36
N ILE A 37 -22.09 -35.65 23.25
CA ILE A 37 -22.84 -34.87 24.24
C ILE A 37 -23.37 -35.90 25.25
N GLU A 38 -23.27 -35.63 26.57
CA GLU A 38 -24.30 -35.96 27.60
C GLU A 38 -23.86 -35.50 29.01
N GLN A 39 -24.37 -34.32 29.38
CA GLN A 39 -25.04 -33.93 30.63
C GLN A 39 -25.12 -34.90 31.84
N ARG A 40 -24.67 -34.43 33.01
CA ARG A 40 -25.16 -34.71 34.40
C ARG A 40 -24.29 -33.89 35.39
N SER A 41 -24.72 -33.34 36.51
CA SER A 41 -25.98 -33.35 37.26
C SER A 41 -25.90 -32.23 38.31
N ASP A 42 -27.05 -31.67 38.63
CA ASP A 42 -27.34 -30.72 39.71
C ASP A 42 -26.95 -31.17 41.12
N ARG A 43 -26.58 -30.20 41.98
CA ARG A 43 -27.05 -29.99 43.38
C ARG A 43 -26.28 -28.80 44.01
N ALA A 44 -26.88 -27.62 44.18
CA ALA A 44 -27.88 -27.18 45.18
C ALA A 44 -27.28 -26.76 46.54
N SER A 45 -27.27 -25.44 46.78
CA SER A 45 -27.58 -24.72 48.04
C SER A 45 -27.45 -23.22 47.73
N ASP A 46 -28.49 -22.52 47.26
CA ASP A 46 -29.57 -21.88 48.02
C ASP A 46 -29.09 -21.06 49.25
N GLN A 47 -29.10 -19.73 49.10
CA GLN A 47 -29.89 -18.76 49.89
C GLN A 47 -29.44 -17.31 49.55
N THR A 48 -30.28 -16.56 48.79
CA THR A 48 -31.12 -15.44 49.28
C THR A 48 -30.36 -14.10 49.29
N SER A 49 -30.69 -13.01 48.59
CA SER A 49 -31.96 -12.50 48.04
C SER A 49 -31.72 -11.34 47.04
N GLN A 50 -32.58 -11.26 46.01
CA GLN A 50 -33.32 -10.07 45.52
C GLN A 50 -32.48 -8.85 45.04
N ASP A 51 -32.57 -8.35 43.80
CA ASP A 51 -33.77 -7.96 43.05
C ASP A 51 -33.41 -7.62 41.57
N ARG A 52 -34.42 -7.70 40.70
CA ARG A 52 -34.56 -7.18 39.32
C ARG A 52 -34.22 -8.07 38.12
N SER A 53 -35.21 -8.89 37.79
CA SER A 53 -35.90 -8.99 36.47
C SER A 53 -35.06 -8.83 35.19
N SER A 54 -34.76 -10.00 34.62
CA SER A 54 -34.69 -10.35 33.20
C SER A 54 -35.51 -9.47 32.24
N VAL A 55 -34.92 -9.06 31.12
CA VAL A 55 -35.17 -9.67 29.79
C VAL A 55 -33.89 -9.57 28.96
N GLU A 56 -33.47 -10.71 28.43
CA GLU A 56 -32.43 -10.87 27.43
C GLU A 56 -32.68 -9.96 26.21
N THR A 57 -31.67 -9.20 25.83
CA THR A 57 -31.46 -8.88 24.41
C THR A 57 -29.96 -8.96 24.19
N GLU A 58 -29.56 -10.14 23.72
CA GLU A 58 -28.34 -10.40 22.96
C GLU A 58 -27.02 -9.94 23.59
N ALA A 59 -26.45 -10.85 24.39
CA ALA A 59 -25.00 -10.96 24.38
C ALA A 59 -24.52 -11.33 22.97
N SER A 60 -23.40 -10.72 22.57
CA SER A 60 -22.47 -11.14 21.51
C SER A 60 -22.60 -10.47 20.14
N SER A 61 -22.27 -9.17 20.06
CA SER A 61 -21.46 -8.63 18.94
C SER A 61 -21.10 -7.15 19.11
N ARG A 62 -20.84 -6.66 20.34
CA ARG A 62 -20.04 -5.43 20.46
C ARG A 62 -18.62 -5.82 20.09
N THR A 63 -18.29 -5.43 18.87
CA THR A 63 -17.09 -5.77 18.11
C THR A 63 -15.89 -5.05 18.71
N ASP A 64 -15.48 -5.48 19.91
CA ASP A 64 -14.27 -5.03 20.62
C ASP A 64 -13.00 -5.67 20.04
N LEU A 65 -12.81 -5.57 18.72
CA LEU A 65 -11.60 -6.04 18.01
C LEU A 65 -11.16 -5.05 16.93
N LYS A 66 -11.31 -3.74 17.17
CA LYS A 66 -11.04 -2.71 16.15
C LYS A 66 -9.56 -2.30 16.03
N SER A 67 -8.75 -2.59 17.05
CA SER A 67 -7.29 -2.56 16.98
C SER A 67 -6.72 -3.92 17.40
N GLY A 68 -5.86 -4.54 16.60
CA GLY A 68 -5.12 -5.76 16.95
C GLY A 68 -5.62 -7.08 16.36
N ASN A 69 -6.69 -7.10 15.55
CA ASN A 69 -7.06 -8.33 14.82
C ASN A 69 -6.28 -8.44 13.51
N MET A 70 -5.25 -9.31 13.52
CA MET A 70 -4.36 -9.57 12.39
C MET A 70 -5.09 -9.96 11.10
N PHE A 71 -6.26 -10.61 11.17
CA PHE A 71 -7.04 -10.93 9.98
C PHE A 71 -7.57 -9.67 9.30
N TYR A 72 -8.12 -8.72 10.06
CA TYR A 72 -8.59 -7.46 9.50
C TYR A 72 -7.44 -6.62 8.98
N ILE A 73 -6.31 -6.60 9.67
CA ILE A 73 -5.10 -5.91 9.20
C ILE A 73 -4.66 -6.50 7.84
N ALA A 74 -4.45 -7.82 7.75
CA ALA A 74 -4.01 -8.46 6.52
C ALA A 74 -5.00 -8.26 5.36
N ARG A 75 -6.31 -8.42 5.63
CA ARG A 75 -7.35 -8.19 4.62
C ARG A 75 -7.37 -6.74 4.14
N ASP A 76 -7.27 -5.78 5.07
CA ASP A 76 -7.35 -4.36 4.75
C ASP A 76 -6.10 -3.85 4.03
N VAL A 77 -4.92 -4.37 4.40
CA VAL A 77 -3.68 -4.15 3.65
C VAL A 77 -3.82 -4.71 2.23
N ALA A 78 -4.38 -5.91 2.07
CA ALA A 78 -4.61 -6.49 0.75
C ALA A 78 -5.63 -5.68 -0.07
N ASP A 79 -6.74 -5.23 0.53
CA ASP A 79 -7.75 -4.40 -0.16
C ASP A 79 -7.15 -3.05 -0.58
N MET A 80 -6.35 -2.43 0.30
CA MET A 80 -5.61 -1.22 -0.02
C MET A 80 -4.69 -1.47 -1.20
N GLN A 81 -3.80 -2.48 -1.15
CA GLN A 81 -2.88 -2.81 -2.24
C GLN A 81 -3.60 -3.14 -3.55
N LEU A 82 -4.71 -3.86 -3.51
CA LEU A 82 -5.46 -4.27 -4.70
C LEU A 82 -6.13 -3.08 -5.38
N LYS A 83 -6.67 -2.13 -4.61
CA LYS A 83 -7.33 -0.94 -5.15
C LYS A 83 -6.36 0.19 -5.48
N THR A 84 -5.20 0.24 -4.83
CA THR A 84 -4.27 1.36 -4.95
C THR A 84 -2.93 1.05 -5.60
N GLY A 85 -2.55 -0.22 -5.72
CA GLY A 85 -1.22 -0.62 -6.20
C GLY A 85 -0.88 -0.14 -7.61
N ASP A 86 -1.87 -0.09 -8.50
CA ASP A 86 -1.68 0.46 -9.85
C ASP A 86 -1.39 1.97 -9.86
N TYR A 87 -1.85 2.70 -8.85
CA TYR A 87 -1.52 4.13 -8.73
C TYR A 87 -0.07 4.32 -8.32
N VAL A 88 0.48 3.46 -7.44
CA VAL A 88 1.91 3.52 -7.07
C VAL A 88 2.78 3.36 -8.32
N LYS A 89 2.51 2.34 -9.13
CA LYS A 89 3.23 2.12 -10.40
C LYS A 89 3.10 3.29 -11.36
N LYS A 90 1.90 3.86 -11.48
CA LYS A 90 1.64 5.03 -12.33
C LYS A 90 2.39 6.26 -11.83
N LEU A 91 2.46 6.49 -10.52
CA LEU A 91 3.21 7.58 -9.93
C LEU A 91 4.72 7.44 -10.20
N GLU A 92 5.28 6.24 -10.04
CA GLU A 92 6.68 5.95 -10.40
C GLU A 92 6.96 6.21 -11.89
N GLN A 93 6.07 5.76 -12.78
CA GLN A 93 6.19 6.03 -14.20
C GLN A 93 6.16 7.53 -14.50
N THR A 94 5.19 8.25 -13.94
CA THR A 94 5.03 9.68 -14.14
C THR A 94 6.19 10.48 -13.55
N GLN A 95 6.81 10.03 -12.46
CA GLN A 95 8.04 10.59 -11.94
C GLN A 95 9.18 10.49 -12.95
N ASN A 96 9.37 9.33 -13.58
CA ASN A 96 10.39 9.13 -14.60
C ASN A 96 10.11 10.00 -15.84
N ASP A 97 8.87 10.04 -16.30
CA ASP A 97 8.45 10.86 -17.43
C ASP A 97 8.66 12.36 -17.16
N LEU A 98 8.46 12.81 -15.91
CA LEU A 98 8.72 14.19 -15.48
C LEU A 98 10.21 14.51 -15.51
N GLN A 99 11.04 13.60 -14.97
CA GLN A 99 12.49 13.75 -14.98
C GLN A 99 13.02 13.81 -16.42
N GLN A 100 12.55 12.91 -17.27
CA GLN A 100 12.91 12.90 -18.69
C GLN A 100 12.52 14.21 -19.39
N ALA A 101 11.31 14.72 -19.15
CA ALA A 101 10.86 15.98 -19.75
C ALA A 101 11.72 17.17 -19.32
N LEU A 102 12.18 17.19 -18.07
CA LEU A 102 13.10 18.21 -17.58
C LEU A 102 14.49 18.11 -18.22
N ASP A 103 15.05 16.91 -18.27
CA ASP A 103 16.38 16.68 -18.85
C ASP A 103 16.43 17.02 -20.33
N GLN A 104 15.36 16.72 -21.05
CA GLN A 104 15.19 17.05 -22.47
C GLN A 104 14.77 18.51 -22.71
N LYS A 105 14.45 19.24 -21.64
CA LYS A 105 13.85 20.59 -21.69
C LYS A 105 12.61 20.64 -22.59
N ASP A 106 11.83 19.56 -22.60
CA ASP A 106 10.59 19.47 -23.36
C ASP A 106 9.43 20.03 -22.54
N GLN A 107 9.08 21.28 -22.85
CA GLN A 107 8.02 22.01 -22.17
C GLN A 107 6.62 21.38 -22.38
N LYS A 108 6.35 20.83 -23.57
CA LYS A 108 5.05 20.23 -23.86
C LYS A 108 4.89 18.92 -23.11
N GLN A 109 5.94 18.09 -23.13
CA GLN A 109 5.95 16.85 -22.37
C GLN A 109 5.89 17.14 -20.87
N LEU A 110 6.63 18.14 -20.37
CA LEU A 110 6.59 18.52 -18.96
C LEU A 110 5.19 18.94 -18.50
N GLN A 111 4.50 19.76 -19.28
CA GLN A 111 3.13 20.19 -18.98
C GLN A 111 2.16 19.00 -18.99
N LYS A 112 2.29 18.12 -19.99
CA LYS A 112 1.47 16.91 -20.08
C LYS A 112 1.70 15.99 -18.88
N THR A 113 2.95 15.67 -18.57
CA THR A 113 3.26 14.77 -17.47
C THR A 113 2.89 15.37 -16.11
N ALA A 114 2.99 16.69 -15.92
CA ALA A 114 2.49 17.36 -14.72
C ALA A 114 0.97 17.24 -14.57
N GLN A 115 0.22 17.34 -15.68
CA GLN A 115 -1.22 17.13 -15.71
C GLN A 115 -1.56 15.66 -15.40
N ASP A 116 -0.86 14.71 -16.01
CA ASP A 116 -1.03 13.28 -15.78
C ASP A 116 -0.77 12.94 -14.30
N LEU A 117 0.28 13.53 -13.70
CA LEU A 117 0.58 13.39 -12.26
C LEU A 117 -0.57 13.88 -11.38
N ARG A 118 -1.07 15.10 -11.66
CA ARG A 118 -2.18 15.67 -10.90
C ARG A 118 -3.41 14.78 -11.00
N GLU A 119 -3.75 14.29 -12.18
CA GLU A 119 -4.90 13.40 -12.36
C GLU A 119 -4.71 12.06 -11.62
N GLN A 120 -3.52 11.47 -11.68
CA GLN A 120 -3.21 10.23 -10.96
C GLN A 120 -3.33 10.40 -9.44
N LEU A 121 -2.82 11.48 -8.87
CA LEU A 121 -2.95 11.79 -7.45
C LEU A 121 -4.41 12.02 -7.04
N GLN A 122 -5.22 12.66 -7.88
CA GLN A 122 -6.66 12.80 -7.65
C GLN A 122 -7.40 11.47 -7.71
N ASN A 123 -7.04 10.61 -8.66
CA ASN A 123 -7.63 9.27 -8.79
C ASN A 123 -7.21 8.39 -7.60
N PHE A 124 -5.97 8.54 -7.15
CA PHE A 124 -5.45 7.86 -5.98
C PHE A 124 -6.19 8.30 -4.70
N ASP A 125 -6.44 9.61 -4.53
CA ASP A 125 -7.28 10.15 -3.45
C ASP A 125 -8.66 9.49 -3.43
N ARG A 126 -9.31 9.42 -4.60
CA ARG A 126 -10.62 8.77 -4.75
C ARG A 126 -10.58 7.29 -4.41
N ALA A 127 -9.56 6.57 -4.86
CA ALA A 127 -9.38 5.14 -4.56
C ALA A 127 -9.19 4.91 -3.06
N LEU A 128 -8.37 5.72 -2.40
CA LEU A 128 -8.16 5.66 -0.95
C LEU A 128 -9.46 5.92 -0.18
N ASN A 129 -10.19 6.99 -0.52
CA ASN A 129 -11.46 7.32 0.14
C ASN A 129 -12.56 6.25 -0.08
N ALA A 130 -12.48 5.46 -1.16
CA ALA A 130 -13.41 4.38 -1.45
C ALA A 130 -13.11 3.07 -0.68
N LEU A 131 -12.00 3.00 0.07
CA LEU A 131 -11.65 1.84 0.89
C LEU A 131 -12.60 1.68 2.07
N ASN A 132 -13.06 0.46 2.31
CA ASN A 132 -13.94 0.11 3.43
C ASN A 132 -13.17 -0.70 4.49
N LEU A 133 -12.22 -0.04 5.14
CA LEU A 133 -11.32 -0.66 6.11
C LEU A 133 -12.02 -0.92 7.45
N LYS A 134 -11.66 -2.01 8.13
CA LYS A 134 -12.12 -2.36 9.48
C LYS A 134 -11.05 -2.19 10.55
N SER A 135 -9.78 -2.39 10.20
CA SER A 135 -8.61 -2.15 11.05
C SER A 135 -8.36 -0.65 11.21
N GLN A 136 -8.23 -0.19 12.45
CA GLN A 136 -7.86 1.19 12.76
C GLN A 136 -6.41 1.52 12.36
N GLU A 137 -5.52 0.54 12.41
CA GLU A 137 -4.12 0.68 12.02
C GLU A 137 -4.02 1.01 10.52
N VAL A 138 -4.68 0.23 9.67
CA VAL A 138 -4.69 0.47 8.21
C VAL A 138 -5.46 1.75 7.88
N ASP A 139 -6.52 2.08 8.62
CA ASP A 139 -7.26 3.33 8.46
C ASP A 139 -6.41 4.57 8.77
N SER A 140 -5.54 4.47 9.78
CA SER A 140 -4.59 5.51 10.15
C SER A 140 -3.53 5.71 9.06
N ILE A 141 -2.99 4.62 8.51
CA ILE A 141 -2.06 4.66 7.37
C ILE A 141 -2.74 5.34 6.17
N ARG A 142 -3.95 4.91 5.80
CA ARG A 142 -4.74 5.53 4.72
C ARG A 142 -4.88 7.03 4.93
N SER A 143 -5.12 7.47 6.17
CA SER A 143 -5.28 8.88 6.50
C SER A 143 -3.99 9.69 6.31
N GLU A 144 -2.84 9.15 6.71
CA GLU A 144 -1.54 9.79 6.44
C GLU A 144 -1.20 9.82 4.95
N VAL A 145 -1.51 8.75 4.21
CA VAL A 145 -1.35 8.71 2.75
C VAL A 145 -2.23 9.78 2.09
N LEU A 146 -3.51 9.89 2.47
CA LEU A 146 -4.42 10.92 1.97
C LEU A 146 -3.87 12.33 2.23
N LYS A 147 -3.32 12.57 3.42
CA LYS A 147 -2.72 13.85 3.78
C LYS A 147 -1.50 14.17 2.91
N ALA A 148 -0.58 13.23 2.74
CA ALA A 148 0.59 13.42 1.89
C ALA A 148 0.20 13.64 0.43
N ASN A 149 -0.76 12.87 -0.08
CA ASN A 149 -1.31 13.02 -1.43
C ASN A 149 -1.91 14.44 -1.64
N LYS A 150 -2.66 14.95 -0.66
CA LYS A 150 -3.20 16.33 -0.69
C LYS A 150 -2.11 17.39 -0.63
N GLN A 151 -1.07 17.19 0.19
CA GLN A 151 0.08 18.10 0.24
C GLN A 151 0.77 18.20 -1.13
N MET A 152 0.95 17.06 -1.80
CA MET A 152 1.53 17.01 -3.14
C MET A 152 0.64 17.70 -4.18
N LEU A 153 -0.67 17.44 -4.18
CA LEU A 153 -1.65 18.12 -5.04
C LEU A 153 -1.67 19.65 -4.86
N ASN A 154 -1.39 20.11 -3.64
CA ASN A 154 -1.34 21.52 -3.28
C ASN A 154 0.03 22.17 -3.53
N SER A 155 1.03 21.41 -3.97
CA SER A 155 2.35 21.97 -4.32
C SER A 155 2.24 23.00 -5.45
N SER A 156 3.09 24.02 -5.42
CA SER A 156 3.10 25.09 -6.43
C SER A 156 3.28 24.60 -7.87
N PHE A 157 3.88 23.42 -8.04
CA PHE A 157 4.05 22.80 -9.35
C PHE A 157 2.74 22.21 -9.90
N LEU A 158 1.92 21.59 -9.04
CA LEU A 158 0.70 20.89 -9.46
C LEU A 158 -0.58 21.71 -9.30
N ASN A 159 -0.57 22.75 -8.48
CA ASN A 159 -1.73 23.60 -8.22
C ASN A 159 -1.92 24.73 -9.26
N GLY A 160 -0.97 24.90 -10.19
CA GLY A 160 -1.01 25.92 -11.24
C GLY A 160 -0.41 27.27 -10.86
N GLU A 161 0.21 27.42 -9.69
CA GLU A 161 0.96 28.62 -9.29
C GLU A 161 2.22 28.82 -10.15
N ILE A 162 2.78 27.73 -10.68
CA ILE A 162 3.88 27.77 -11.65
C ILE A 162 3.31 27.63 -13.06
N ASP A 163 3.45 28.69 -13.86
CA ASP A 163 3.15 28.66 -15.28
C ASP A 163 4.24 27.86 -16.02
N LEU A 164 4.03 26.55 -16.16
CA LEU A 164 4.94 25.64 -16.88
C LEU A 164 5.18 26.07 -18.33
N SER A 165 4.35 26.96 -18.89
CA SER A 165 4.51 27.45 -20.26
C SER A 165 5.49 28.62 -20.42
N LYS A 166 5.91 29.25 -19.31
CA LYS A 166 6.70 30.50 -19.33
C LYS A 166 7.92 30.50 -18.40
N VAL A 167 8.19 29.40 -17.71
CA VAL A 167 9.15 29.36 -16.59
C VAL A 167 10.51 28.78 -16.99
N ASN A 168 11.56 29.27 -16.33
CA ASN A 168 12.92 28.72 -16.38
C ASN A 168 12.96 27.30 -15.78
N PHE A 169 13.43 26.32 -16.57
CA PHE A 169 13.65 24.93 -16.16
C PHE A 169 14.42 24.80 -14.83
N ASP A 170 15.35 25.69 -14.53
CA ASP A 170 16.10 25.67 -13.26
C ASP A 170 15.18 25.81 -12.03
N LYS A 171 14.12 26.64 -12.15
CA LYS A 171 13.13 26.82 -11.07
C LYS A 171 12.26 25.58 -10.93
N ILE A 172 11.92 24.94 -12.05
CA ILE A 172 11.11 23.72 -12.06
C ILE A 172 11.90 22.55 -11.49
N GLN A 173 13.17 22.40 -11.87
CA GLN A 173 14.06 21.35 -11.37
C GLN A 173 14.20 21.39 -9.84
N LYS A 174 14.29 22.59 -9.25
CA LYS A 174 14.30 22.74 -7.78
C LYS A 174 13.03 22.22 -7.11
N GLN A 175 11.87 22.48 -7.72
CA GLN A 175 10.58 21.97 -7.21
C GLN A 175 10.43 20.46 -7.45
N MET A 176 11.05 19.94 -8.52
CA MET A 176 11.02 18.52 -8.83
C MET A 176 11.69 17.66 -7.74
N ASN A 177 12.79 18.12 -7.14
CA ASN A 177 13.41 17.40 -6.03
C ASN A 177 12.46 17.20 -4.84
N THR A 178 11.60 18.19 -4.56
CA THR A 178 10.55 18.07 -3.54
C THR A 178 9.53 17.03 -3.97
N ILE A 179 9.04 17.11 -5.20
CA ILE A 179 8.05 16.17 -5.77
C ILE A 179 8.57 14.72 -5.73
N GLN A 180 9.83 14.49 -6.11
CA GLN A 180 10.43 13.15 -6.10
C GLN A 180 10.47 12.57 -4.69
N ARG A 181 10.91 13.36 -3.71
CA ARG A 181 10.92 12.92 -2.31
C ARG A 181 9.51 12.63 -1.81
N ASP A 182 8.55 13.50 -2.13
CA ASP A 182 7.18 13.35 -1.67
C ASP A 182 6.49 12.13 -2.31
N MET A 183 6.81 11.80 -3.58
CA MET A 183 6.37 10.55 -4.22
C MET A 183 7.00 9.31 -3.58
N LEU A 184 8.30 9.34 -3.29
CA LEU A 184 8.98 8.24 -2.60
C LEU A 184 8.38 8.01 -1.21
N GLN A 185 8.08 9.09 -0.48
CA GLN A 185 7.39 9.01 0.81
C GLN A 185 6.00 8.38 0.66
N LEU A 186 5.25 8.77 -0.37
CA LEU A 186 3.92 8.23 -0.63
C LEU A 186 3.97 6.73 -0.96
N ALA A 187 4.92 6.31 -1.79
CA ALA A 187 5.15 4.90 -2.10
C ALA A 187 5.59 4.10 -0.87
N ALA A 188 6.52 4.63 -0.07
CA ALA A 188 7.00 3.98 1.14
C ALA A 188 5.89 3.72 2.17
N MET A 189 4.90 4.61 2.28
CA MET A 189 3.75 4.39 3.18
C MET A 189 2.78 3.28 2.71
N LEU A 190 2.87 2.86 1.45
CA LEU A 190 1.98 1.87 0.84
C LEU A 190 2.63 0.50 0.68
N ILE A 191 3.96 0.46 0.70
CA ILE A 191 4.71 -0.78 0.74
C ILE A 191 4.62 -1.28 2.19
N PRO A 192 4.05 -2.47 2.44
CA PRO A 192 4.06 -3.04 3.79
C PRO A 192 5.51 -3.19 4.23
N SER A 193 5.92 -2.37 5.19
CA SER A 193 7.17 -2.59 5.92
C SER A 193 7.04 -3.95 6.59
N SER A 194 7.70 -4.98 6.07
CA SER A 194 8.02 -6.13 6.88
C SER A 194 8.85 -5.57 8.04
N SER A 195 8.26 -5.50 9.23
CA SER A 195 8.95 -5.12 10.44
C SER A 195 10.30 -5.84 10.46
N GLU A 196 11.39 -5.08 10.42
CA GLU A 196 12.70 -5.58 10.82
C GLU A 196 12.60 -5.89 12.32
N GLU A 197 12.12 -7.09 12.65
CA GLU A 197 12.26 -7.66 13.98
C GLU A 197 13.69 -8.17 14.14
N ASP A 198 14.37 -7.60 15.13
CA ASP A 198 15.51 -8.09 15.90
C ASP A 198 16.83 -8.43 15.20
N ASN A 199 17.84 -7.61 15.52
CA ASN A 199 19.04 -8.14 16.18
C ASN A 199 19.51 -7.14 17.25
N GLN A 200 18.71 -7.00 18.31
CA GLN A 200 19.22 -6.55 19.60
C GLN A 200 19.62 -7.81 20.38
N ASN A 201 20.69 -8.48 19.94
CA ASN A 201 21.30 -9.52 20.76
C ASN A 201 22.19 -8.82 21.80
N ASP A 202 21.77 -9.00 23.05
CA ASP A 202 22.55 -8.88 24.27
C ASP A 202 24.04 -9.19 24.06
N ALA A 203 24.88 -8.21 24.40
CA ALA A 203 26.28 -8.43 24.71
C ALA A 203 26.60 -7.73 26.02
N ASP A 204 25.94 -8.17 27.09
CA ASP A 204 26.47 -8.10 28.45
C ASP A 204 26.69 -9.55 28.94
N ARG A 205 27.89 -10.08 28.67
CA ARG A 205 28.46 -11.22 29.38
C ARG A 205 29.97 -11.33 29.19
#